data_AF-A0A078F230-F1
#
_entry.id   AF-A0A078F230-F1
#
_cell.length_a   1.000
_cell.length_b   1.000
_cell.length_c   1.000
_cell.angle_alpha   90.00
_cell.angle_beta   90.00
_cell.angle_gamma   90.00
#
_symmetry.space_group_name_H-M   'P 1'
#
loop_
_entity.id
_entity.type
_entity.pdbx_description
1 polymer ?
#
loop_
_entity_poly.entity_id
_entity_poly.type
_entity_poly.pdbx_seq_one_letter_code
_entity_poly.pdbx_strand_id
1 'polypeptide(L)'
;MRLAILLIVFGIFMFLVLNHVKVEVDAQYIPPCRYFKGKTGRCGPDGSKKCENEMKSPRTSQTFARCDCQNIQISRQDGYGCTCFTKLPCNG
;
A
#
# COMPACT_ATOMS: atom_id res chain seq x y z
N MET A 1 39.57 -33.05 -12.57
CA MET A 1 38.24 -33.63 -12.25
C MET A 1 37.70 -33.16 -10.89
N ARG A 2 38.42 -33.31 -9.77
CA ARG A 2 37.94 -32.91 -8.43
C ARG A 2 37.63 -31.41 -8.29
N LEU A 3 38.45 -30.54 -8.89
CA LEU A 3 38.26 -29.09 -8.85
C LEU A 3 36.98 -28.65 -9.58
N ALA A 4 36.65 -29.28 -10.70
CA ALA A 4 35.47 -28.97 -11.49
C ALA A 4 34.18 -29.31 -10.73
N ILE A 5 34.19 -30.43 -9.99
CA ILE A 5 33.05 -30.85 -9.16
C ILE A 5 32.82 -29.84 -8.03
N LEU A 6 33.90 -29.35 -7.39
CA LEU A 6 33.79 -28.34 -6.34
C LEU A 6 33.21 -27.02 -6.86
N LEU A 7 33.60 -26.58 -8.06
CA LEU A 7 33.06 -25.36 -8.68
C LEU A 7 31.56 -25.50 -9.01
N ILE A 8 31.12 -26.66 -9.50
CA ILE A 8 29.71 -26.92 -9.79
C ILE A 8 28.89 -26.90 -8.50
N VAL A 9 29.36 -27.57 -7.45
CA VAL A 9 28.68 -27.60 -6.15
C VAL A 9 28.58 -26.18 -5.56
N PHE A 10 29.68 -25.42 -5.60
CA PHE A 10 29.69 -24.04 -5.11
C PHE A 10 28.72 -23.13 -5.88
N GLY A 11 28.63 -23.32 -7.20
CA GLY A 11 27.67 -22.62 -8.05
C GLY A 11 26.21 -22.91 -7.69
N ILE A 12 25.87 -24.18 -7.41
CA ILE A 12 24.53 -24.58 -6.99
C ILE A 12 24.18 -23.97 -5.63
N PHE A 13 25.11 -23.98 -4.67
CA PHE A 13 24.90 -23.35 -3.37
C PHE A 13 24.67 -21.85 -3.47
N MET A 14 25.46 -21.13 -4.27
CA MET A 14 25.27 -19.70 -4.51
C MET A 14 23.91 -19.42 -5.16
N PHE A 15 23.49 -20.24 -6.11
CA PHE A 15 22.18 -20.11 -6.75
C PHE A 15 21.03 -20.35 -5.76
N LEU A 16 21.14 -21.35 -4.88
CA LEU A 16 20.16 -21.62 -3.83
C LEU A 16 20.06 -20.47 -2.83
N VAL A 17 21.19 -19.91 -2.38
CA VAL A 17 21.22 -18.76 -1.47
C VAL A 17 20.60 -17.52 -2.13
N LEU A 18 20.94 -17.23 -3.38
CA LEU A 18 20.39 -16.08 -4.12
C LEU A 18 18.88 -16.23 -4.37
N ASN A 19 18.39 -17.45 -4.62
CA ASN A 19 16.94 -17.69 -4.77
C ASN A 19 16.21 -17.67 -3.44
N HIS A 20 16.79 -18.21 -2.36
CA HIS A 20 16.19 -18.15 -1.02
C HIS A 20 16.05 -16.70 -0.54
N VAL A 21 17.09 -15.88 -0.71
CA VAL A 21 17.06 -14.46 -0.35
C VAL A 21 16.08 -13.69 -1.22
N LYS A 22 15.94 -14.00 -2.52
CA LYS A 22 14.89 -13.38 -3.36
C LYS A 22 13.48 -13.72 -2.86
N VAL A 23 13.23 -14.98 -2.51
CA VAL A 23 11.92 -15.42 -2.01
C VAL A 23 11.59 -14.81 -0.64
N GLU A 24 12.59 -14.60 0.22
CA GLU A 24 12.39 -13.94 1.52
C GLU A 24 12.23 -12.41 1.42
N VAL A 25 12.82 -11.74 0.43
CA VAL A 25 12.61 -10.30 0.21
C VAL A 25 11.24 -10.00 -0.40
N ASP A 26 10.65 -10.96 -1.12
CA ASP A 26 9.25 -10.92 -1.54
C ASP A 26 8.26 -11.38 -0.44
N ALA A 27 8.73 -11.56 0.81
CA ALA A 27 7.85 -11.72 1.95
C ALA A 27 7.03 -10.44 2.18
N GLN A 28 5.86 -10.43 1.54
CA GLN A 28 4.66 -9.68 1.94
C GLN A 28 4.87 -8.17 2.13
N TYR A 29 5.20 -7.45 1.05
CA TYR A 29 4.67 -6.10 0.95
C TYR A 29 3.15 -6.18 0.77
N ILE A 30 2.42 -6.25 1.89
CA ILE A 30 0.97 -6.13 1.89
C ILE A 30 0.68 -4.64 1.76
N PRO A 31 0.20 -4.15 0.60
CA PRO A 31 -0.08 -2.73 0.45
C PRO A 31 -1.14 -2.32 1.47
N PRO A 32 -0.99 -1.15 2.12
CA PRO A 32 -2.01 -0.63 3.03
C PRO A 32 -3.33 -0.44 2.28
N CYS A 33 -4.47 -0.64 2.95
CA CYS A 33 -5.76 -0.61 2.27
C CYS A 33 -6.02 0.81 1.81
N ARG A 34 -6.14 0.98 0.50
CA ARG A 34 -6.46 2.27 -0.09
C ARG A 34 -7.98 2.39 -0.23
N TYR A 35 -8.54 3.36 0.45
CA TYR A 35 -9.95 3.72 0.33
C TYR A 35 -10.09 5.07 -0.36
N PHE A 36 -10.96 5.13 -1.37
CA PHE A 36 -11.21 6.35 -2.13
C PHE A 36 -12.69 6.74 -2.10
N LYS A 37 -12.97 8.02 -1.92
CA LYS A 37 -14.33 8.58 -1.99
C LYS A 37 -14.31 9.98 -2.59
N GLY A 38 -15.11 10.20 -3.61
CA GLY A 38 -15.33 11.52 -4.22
C GLY A 38 -16.55 12.23 -3.63
N LYS A 39 -16.44 13.54 -3.43
CA LYS A 39 -17.56 14.42 -3.05
C LYS A 39 -17.49 15.76 -3.79
N THR A 40 -18.64 16.44 -3.87
CA THR A 40 -18.74 17.79 -4.41
C THR A 40 -18.09 18.82 -3.49
N GLY A 41 -17.51 19.88 -4.06
CA GLY A 41 -16.81 20.94 -3.33
C GLY A 41 -15.31 20.95 -3.57
N ARG A 42 -14.52 21.54 -2.67
CA ARG A 42 -13.05 21.62 -2.76
C ARG A 42 -12.40 21.25 -1.43
N CYS A 43 -11.16 20.79 -1.47
CA CYS A 43 -10.33 20.62 -0.28
C CYS A 43 -10.02 21.98 0.34
N GLY A 44 -10.37 22.15 1.62
CA GLY A 44 -9.90 23.26 2.44
C GLY A 44 -8.57 22.95 3.13
N PRO A 45 -8.05 23.87 3.97
CA PRO A 45 -6.80 23.68 4.73
C PRO A 45 -6.82 22.40 5.58
N ASP A 46 -7.97 22.07 6.16
CA ASP A 46 -8.19 20.85 6.97
C ASP A 46 -8.80 19.69 6.17
N GLY A 47 -8.66 19.70 4.84
CA GLY A 47 -9.28 18.71 3.94
C GLY A 47 -8.96 17.26 4.30
N SER A 48 -7.71 16.98 4.67
CA SER A 48 -7.28 15.63 5.09
C SER A 48 -7.98 15.15 6.36
N LYS A 49 -8.14 16.03 7.35
CA LYS A 49 -8.81 15.69 8.62
C LYS A 49 -10.32 15.50 8.42
N LYS A 50 -10.92 16.32 7.55
CA LYS A 50 -12.30 16.12 7.11
C LYS A 50 -12.48 14.78 6.41
N CYS A 51 -11.58 14.44 5.48
CA CYS A 51 -11.58 13.14 4.80
C CYS A 51 -11.52 11.98 5.78
N GLU A 52 -10.65 12.04 6.80
CA GLU A 52 -10.56 11.01 7.84
C GLU A 52 -11.89 10.82 8.57
N ASN A 53 -12.55 11.91 8.97
CA ASN A 53 -13.84 11.86 9.66
C ASN A 53 -14.97 11.35 8.76
N GLU A 54 -14.98 11.70 7.48
CA GLU A 54 -16.00 11.23 6.54
C GLU A 54 -15.83 9.76 6.14
N MET A 55 -14.59 9.25 6.24
CA MET A 55 -14.26 7.85 5.94
C MET A 55 -14.43 6.95 7.16
N LYS A 56 -14.37 7.50 8.38
CA LYS A 56 -14.75 6.80 9.62
C LYS A 56 -16.22 6.43 9.57
N SER A 57 -16.50 5.18 9.23
CA SER A 57 -17.83 4.60 9.37
C SER A 57 -18.06 4.26 10.85
N PRO A 58 -19.22 4.58 11.43
CA PRO A 58 -19.56 4.13 12.79
C PRO A 58 -19.62 2.60 12.93
N ARG A 59 -19.68 1.87 11.81
CA ARG A 59 -19.67 0.40 11.79
C ARG A 59 -18.28 -0.22 11.74
N THR A 60 -17.25 0.58 11.48
CA THR A 60 -15.90 0.07 11.25
C THR A 60 -14.94 0.94 12.03
N SER A 61 -14.38 0.42 13.13
CA SER A 61 -13.32 1.05 13.91
C SER A 61 -11.99 1.10 13.14
N GLN A 62 -12.04 1.40 11.84
CA GLN A 62 -10.87 1.53 10.99
C GLN A 62 -10.10 2.78 11.38
N THR A 63 -8.86 2.56 11.78
CA THR A 63 -7.90 3.61 12.02
C THR A 63 -7.09 3.82 10.75
N PHE A 64 -7.23 5.00 10.15
CA PHE A 64 -6.42 5.39 9.00
C PHE A 64 -5.05 5.88 9.49
N ALA A 65 -3.99 5.45 8.81
CA ALA A 65 -2.64 5.95 9.02
C ALA A 65 -2.47 7.34 8.39
N ARG A 66 -3.11 7.53 7.24
CA ARG A 66 -2.99 8.75 6.44
C ARG A 66 -4.26 8.93 5.61
N CYS A 67 -4.73 10.17 5.52
CA CYS A 67 -5.75 10.58 4.57
C CYS A 67 -5.25 11.80 3.80
N ASP A 68 -5.40 11.76 2.49
CA ASP A 68 -5.07 12.84 1.57
C ASP A 68 -6.36 13.36 0.93
N CYS A 69 -6.46 14.68 0.83
CA CYS A 69 -7.53 15.36 0.11
C CYS A 69 -6.96 15.94 -1.19
N GLN A 70 -7.57 15.61 -2.33
CA GLN A 70 -7.18 16.16 -3.63
C GLN A 70 -8.39 16.77 -4.34
N ASN A 71 -8.24 17.95 -4.92
CA ASN A 71 -9.29 18.52 -5.79
C ASN A 71 -9.37 17.70 -7.08
N ILE A 72 -10.57 17.27 -7.44
CA ILE A 72 -10.86 16.48 -8.64
C ILE A 72 -12.07 17.08 -9.35
N GLN A 73 -12.24 16.81 -10.64
CA GLN A 73 -13.51 17.11 -11.31
C GLN A 73 -14.45 15.91 -11.22
N ILE A 74 -15.67 16.14 -10.73
CA ILE A 74 -16.75 15.14 -10.71
C ILE A 74 -17.85 15.65 -11.63
N SER A 75 -18.11 14.95 -12.74
CA SER A 75 -19.20 15.29 -13.68
C SER A 75 -19.19 16.76 -14.12
N ARG A 76 -18.00 17.29 -14.46
CA ARG A 76 -17.74 18.69 -14.86
C ARG A 76 -17.96 19.74 -13.76
N GLN A 77 -18.16 19.33 -12.52
CA GLN A 77 -18.23 20.21 -11.36
C GLN A 77 -16.98 20.04 -10.49
N ASP A 78 -16.67 21.08 -9.71
CA ASP A 78 -15.61 21.02 -8.72
C ASP A 78 -15.96 20.00 -7.63
N GLY A 79 -15.06 19.04 -7.46
CA GLY A 79 -15.12 18.04 -6.42
C GLY A 79 -13.79 17.90 -5.69
N TYR A 80 -13.81 17.05 -4.68
CA TYR A 80 -12.61 16.57 -4.03
C TYR A 80 -12.68 15.07 -3.81
N GLY A 81 -11.53 14.43 -3.94
CA GLY A 81 -11.29 13.03 -3.65
C GLY A 81 -10.58 12.89 -2.33
N CYS A 82 -11.14 12.07 -1.45
CA CYS A 82 -10.49 11.61 -0.23
C CYS A 82 -9.83 10.26 -0.52
N THR A 83 -8.51 10.16 -0.31
CA THR A 83 -7.77 8.90 -0.34
C THR A 83 -7.24 8.61 1.05
N CYS A 84 -7.71 7.53 1.69
CA CYS A 84 -7.25 7.12 3.01
C CYS A 84 -6.54 5.76 2.96
N PHE A 85 -5.51 5.60 3.77
CA PHE A 85 -4.71 4.39 3.92
C PHE A 85 -4.85 3.85 5.34
N THR A 86 -5.15 2.56 5.51
CA THR A 86 -5.21 1.93 6.84
C THR A 86 -3.82 1.63 7.39
N LYS A 87 -3.72 1.52 8.72
CA LYS A 87 -2.58 0.83 9.35
C LYS A 87 -2.76 -0.67 9.07
N LEU A 88 -1.70 -1.33 8.57
CA LEU A 88 -1.68 -2.73 8.10
C LEU A 88 -2.32 -3.73 9.09
N PRO A 89 -2.72 -4.94 8.63
CA PRO A 89 -2.88 -5.38 7.24
C PRO A 89 -4.34 -5.35 6.79
N CYS A 90 -4.55 -5.35 5.48
CA CYS A 90 -5.85 -5.64 4.86
C CYS A 90 -6.14 -7.13 4.96
N ASN A 91 -6.59 -7.61 6.11
CA ASN A 91 -7.13 -8.97 6.18
C ASN A 91 -8.57 -8.94 5.67
N GLY A 92 -8.75 -9.37 4.42
CA GLY A 92 -10.03 -9.81 3.88
C GLY A 92 -10.33 -11.22 4.32
#